data_AF-A0A3D2E238-F1
#
_entry.id   AF-A0A3D2E238-F1
#
_cell.length_a   1.000
_cell.length_b   1.000
_cell.length_c   1.000
_cell.angle_alpha   90.00
_cell.angle_beta   90.00
_cell.angle_gamma   90.00
#
_symmetry.space_group_name_H-M   'P 1'
#
loop_
_entity.id
_entity.type
_entity.pdbx_description
1 polymer ?
#
loop_
_entity_poly.entity_id
_entity_poly.type
_entity_poly.pdbx_seq_one_letter_code
_entity_poly.pdbx_strand_id
1 'polypeptide(L)'
;MKDDKDVLKLIQIQKEIDSRKRDALANYNKDFVHEKQMTFHRSQKRNRWVFGGNRSGKTECGAVECVWLARGIHPFRQNRDNVFGWVVSLSQQVQRDVAQAKVLKYLAPRYIEDIVMLEGKKGSPEYGVIDYIVVKNAFGGTSKIG
;
A
#
# COMPACT_ATOMS: atom_id res chain seq x y z
N MET A 1 -29.85 -4.91 -27.50
CA MET A 1 -29.18 -3.60 -27.28
C MET A 1 -29.25 -3.08 -25.84
N LYS A 2 -30.33 -3.31 -25.06
CA LYS A 2 -30.35 -2.99 -23.60
C LYS A 2 -29.57 -4.06 -22.80
N ASP A 3 -29.75 -5.33 -23.17
CA ASP A 3 -29.12 -6.48 -22.51
C ASP A 3 -27.59 -6.47 -22.58
N ASP A 4 -26.99 -6.02 -23.70
CA ASP A 4 -25.53 -5.98 -23.85
C ASP A 4 -24.85 -5.00 -22.88
N LYS A 5 -25.50 -3.87 -22.58
CA LYS A 5 -24.97 -2.88 -21.62
C LYS A 5 -25.02 -3.42 -20.19
N ASP A 6 -26.07 -4.14 -19.85
CA ASP A 6 -26.23 -4.71 -18.51
C ASP A 6 -25.26 -5.88 -18.29
N VAL A 7 -25.03 -6.71 -19.32
CA VAL A 7 -23.99 -7.75 -19.32
C VAL A 7 -22.59 -7.14 -19.13
N LEU A 8 -22.25 -6.06 -19.84
CA LEU A 8 -20.95 -5.38 -19.68
C LEU A 8 -20.77 -4.82 -18.26
N LYS A 9 -21.82 -4.25 -17.66
CA LYS A 9 -21.77 -3.79 -16.27
C LYS A 9 -21.56 -4.94 -15.29
N LEU A 10 -22.24 -6.07 -15.47
CA LEU A 10 -22.05 -7.25 -14.62
C LEU A 10 -20.60 -7.75 -14.69
N ILE A 11 -20.01 -7.80 -15.88
CA ILE A 11 -18.60 -8.17 -16.06
C ILE A 11 -17.68 -7.20 -15.33
N GLN A 12 -17.93 -5.89 -15.40
CA GLN A 12 -17.13 -4.89 -14.69
C GLN A 12 -17.24 -5.04 -13.16
N ILE A 13 -18.45 -5.25 -12.65
CA ILE A 13 -18.70 -5.48 -11.21
C ILE A 13 -17.97 -6.74 -10.74
N GLN A 14 -18.08 -7.83 -11.50
CA GLN A 14 -17.41 -9.09 -11.16
C GLN A 14 -15.89 -8.93 -11.13
N LYS A 15 -15.31 -8.24 -12.13
CA LYS A 15 -13.87 -7.90 -12.13
C LYS A 15 -13.43 -7.11 -10.92
N GLU A 16 -14.24 -6.13 -10.48
CA GLU A 16 -13.95 -5.34 -9.30
C GLU A 16 -14.04 -6.19 -8.01
N ILE A 17 -15.05 -7.05 -7.89
CA ILE A 17 -15.17 -8.00 -6.76
C ILE A 17 -13.93 -8.91 -6.70
N ASP A 18 -13.52 -9.48 -7.83
CA ASP A 18 -12.37 -10.39 -7.87
C ASP A 18 -11.03 -9.67 -7.66
N SER A 19 -10.93 -8.40 -8.03
CA SER A 19 -9.80 -7.53 -7.69
C SER A 19 -9.73 -7.26 -6.19
N ARG A 20 -10.87 -6.99 -5.54
CA ARG A 20 -10.93 -6.78 -4.08
C ARG A 20 -10.64 -8.04 -3.29
N LYS A 21 -11.12 -9.20 -3.74
CA LYS A 21 -10.80 -10.49 -3.13
C LYS A 21 -9.30 -10.78 -3.12
N ARG A 22 -8.57 -10.31 -4.14
CA ARG A 22 -7.12 -10.48 -4.29
C ARG A 22 -6.29 -9.32 -3.73
N ASP A 23 -6.90 -8.37 -3.04
CA ASP A 23 -6.19 -7.24 -2.44
C ASP A 23 -5.12 -7.74 -1.45
N ALA A 24 -3.87 -7.38 -1.72
CA ALA A 24 -2.71 -7.91 -0.98
C ALA A 24 -2.72 -7.46 0.48
N LEU A 25 -3.18 -6.24 0.77
CA LEU A 25 -3.27 -5.71 2.12
C LEU A 25 -4.41 -6.38 2.89
N ALA A 26 -5.56 -6.59 2.24
CA ALA A 26 -6.68 -7.31 2.82
C ALA A 26 -6.34 -8.76 3.15
N ASN A 27 -5.43 -9.39 2.40
CA ASN A 27 -4.98 -10.76 2.62
C ASN A 27 -3.66 -10.88 3.40
N TYR A 28 -3.13 -9.77 3.90
CA TYR A 28 -1.90 -9.77 4.68
C TYR A 28 -2.06 -10.56 5.98
N ASN A 29 -1.16 -11.51 6.22
CA ASN A 29 -1.18 -12.41 7.39
C ASN A 29 -2.50 -13.18 7.58
N LYS A 30 -3.25 -13.50 6.51
CA LYS A 30 -4.45 -14.36 6.61
C LYS A 30 -4.13 -15.84 6.62
N ASP A 31 -3.38 -16.32 5.62
CA ASP A 31 -3.11 -17.76 5.46
C ASP A 31 -2.07 -18.25 6.48
N PHE A 32 -1.05 -17.43 6.72
CA PHE A 32 -0.01 -17.68 7.71
C PHE A 32 0.27 -16.40 8.48
N VAL A 33 0.23 -16.50 9.82
CA VAL A 33 0.42 -15.37 10.72
C VAL A 33 1.88 -15.29 11.19
N HIS A 34 2.59 -14.26 10.75
CA HIS A 34 3.94 -13.95 11.23
C HIS A 34 3.88 -13.17 12.56
N GLU A 35 4.02 -13.88 13.68
CA GLU A 35 3.88 -13.31 15.03
C GLU A 35 4.75 -12.07 15.27
N LYS A 36 6.01 -12.08 14.82
CA LYS A 36 6.94 -10.94 14.99
C LYS A 36 6.45 -9.68 14.26
N GLN A 37 5.83 -9.83 13.10
CA GLN A 37 5.21 -8.71 12.37
C GLN A 37 3.99 -8.21 13.14
N MET A 38 3.14 -9.10 13.63
CA MET A 38 1.96 -8.74 14.41
C MET A 38 2.33 -7.99 15.70
N THR A 39 3.40 -8.38 16.39
CA THR A 39 3.93 -7.66 17.55
C THR A 39 4.38 -6.25 17.19
N PHE A 40 5.08 -6.09 16.06
CA PHE A 40 5.47 -4.77 15.55
C PHE A 40 4.25 -3.88 15.24
N HIS A 41 3.23 -4.43 14.59
CA HIS A 41 2.00 -3.70 14.24
C HIS A 41 1.16 -3.31 15.45
N ARG A 42 1.08 -4.18 16.46
CA ARG A 42 0.34 -3.93 17.70
C ARG A 42 1.04 -2.95 18.65
N SER A 43 2.34 -2.76 18.49
CA SER A 43 3.11 -1.87 19.35
C SER A 43 2.64 -0.41 19.21
N GLN A 44 2.24 0.18 20.34
CA GLN A 44 1.80 1.58 20.44
C GLN A 44 2.97 2.57 20.60
N LYS A 45 4.21 2.07 20.66
CA LYS A 45 5.38 2.94 20.80
C LYS A 45 5.55 3.81 19.55
N ARG A 46 6.09 5.02 19.75
CA ARG A 46 6.39 5.97 18.66
C ARG A 46 7.49 5.42 17.76
N ASN A 47 8.60 5.00 18.36
CA ASN A 47 9.72 4.41 17.65
C ASN A 47 9.62 2.88 17.77
N ARG A 48 9.69 2.19 16.63
CA ARG A 48 9.57 0.73 16.54
C ARG A 48 10.62 0.23 15.55
N TRP A 49 11.30 -0.84 15.91
CA TRP A 49 12.41 -1.38 15.16
C TRP A 49 12.18 -2.86 14.90
N VAL A 50 12.39 -3.29 13.66
CA VAL A 50 12.32 -4.70 13.28
C VAL A 50 13.70 -5.13 12.79
N PHE A 51 14.34 -5.99 13.56
CA PHE A 51 15.63 -6.58 13.22
C PHE A 51 15.43 -8.02 12.74
N GLY A 52 16.27 -8.45 11.80
CA GLY A 52 16.21 -9.81 11.25
C GLY A 52 17.05 -9.97 9.99
N GLY A 53 17.31 -11.21 9.62
CA GLY A 53 18.05 -11.55 8.40
C GLY A 53 17.27 -11.28 7.12
N ASN A 54 17.86 -11.60 5.97
CA ASN A 54 17.18 -11.48 4.67
C ASN A 54 15.92 -12.36 4.62
N ARG A 55 14.90 -11.90 3.90
CA ARG A 55 13.60 -12.60 3.74
C ARG A 55 12.79 -12.81 5.04
N SER A 56 13.16 -12.16 6.15
CA SER A 56 12.37 -12.19 7.39
C SER A 56 11.15 -11.26 7.40
N GLY A 57 10.81 -10.65 6.24
CA GLY A 57 9.64 -9.80 6.08
C GLY A 57 9.73 -8.39 6.66
N LYS A 58 10.94 -7.85 6.91
CA LYS A 58 11.13 -6.48 7.44
C LYS A 58 10.54 -5.40 6.52
N THR A 59 10.88 -5.47 5.23
CA THR A 59 10.35 -4.53 4.24
C THR A 59 8.85 -4.70 4.06
N GLU A 60 8.36 -5.95 4.14
CA GLU A 60 6.94 -6.28 3.99
C GLU A 60 6.09 -5.57 5.06
N CYS A 61 6.45 -5.73 6.35
CA CYS A 61 5.71 -5.09 7.44
C CYS A 61 5.85 -3.56 7.43
N GLY A 62 7.00 -3.02 7.01
CA GLY A 62 7.17 -1.58 6.84
C GLY A 62 6.25 -0.98 5.76
N ALA A 63 6.16 -1.65 4.61
CA ALA A 63 5.25 -1.22 3.54
C ALA A 63 3.78 -1.31 3.97
N VAL A 64 3.39 -2.38 4.66
CA VAL A 64 2.03 -2.54 5.19
C VAL A 64 1.67 -1.46 6.19
N GLU A 65 2.55 -1.13 7.15
CA GLU A 65 2.35 -0.01 8.07
C GLU A 65 2.13 1.31 7.33
N CYS A 66 2.98 1.59 6.34
CA CYS A 66 2.90 2.81 5.54
C CYS A 66 1.54 2.92 4.84
N VAL A 67 1.09 1.85 4.17
CA VAL A 67 -0.20 1.84 3.47
C VAL A 67 -1.37 1.93 4.45
N TRP A 68 -1.35 1.22 5.58
CA TRP A 68 -2.41 1.31 6.59
C TRP A 68 -2.56 2.73 7.15
N LEU A 69 -1.45 3.39 7.46
CA LEU A 69 -1.44 4.75 7.97
C LEU A 69 -1.92 5.75 6.90
N ALA A 70 -1.40 5.67 5.67
CA ALA A 70 -1.81 6.55 4.58
C ALA A 70 -3.31 6.39 4.24
N ARG A 71 -3.82 5.16 4.25
CA ARG A 71 -5.23 4.86 4.02
C ARG A 71 -6.13 5.21 5.20
N GLY A 72 -5.58 5.43 6.40
CA GLY A 72 -6.36 5.69 7.62
C GLY A 72 -7.18 4.48 8.07
N ILE A 73 -6.67 3.26 7.87
CA ILE A 73 -7.36 1.98 8.18
C ILE A 73 -6.50 1.06 9.04
N HIS A 74 -5.54 1.62 9.77
CA HIS A 74 -4.65 0.85 10.62
C HIS A 74 -5.46 0.07 11.69
N PRO A 75 -5.30 -1.26 11.79
CA PRO A 75 -6.16 -2.09 12.65
C PRO A 75 -5.86 -1.95 14.15
N PHE A 76 -4.62 -1.60 14.50
CA PHE A 76 -4.17 -1.55 15.90
C PHE A 76 -3.84 -0.14 16.42
N ARG A 77 -3.90 0.89 15.59
CA ARG A 77 -3.42 2.24 15.93
C ARG A 77 -4.48 3.25 15.56
N GLN A 78 -4.47 4.39 16.25
CA GLN A 78 -5.38 5.48 15.96
C GLN A 78 -5.12 6.03 14.54
N ASN A 79 -6.16 6.00 13.72
CA ASN A 79 -6.14 6.52 12.37
C ASN A 79 -6.21 8.05 12.38
N ARG A 80 -5.58 8.67 11.38
CA ARG A 80 -5.50 10.12 11.21
C ARG A 80 -5.79 10.45 9.75
N ASP A 81 -6.42 11.61 9.54
CA ASP A 81 -6.63 12.16 8.22
C ASP A 81 -5.37 12.91 7.74
N ASN A 82 -5.21 13.01 6.42
CA ASN A 82 -4.17 13.79 5.71
C ASN A 82 -2.74 13.53 6.20
N VAL A 83 -2.38 12.25 6.40
CA VAL A 83 -1.04 11.87 6.84
C VAL A 83 -0.02 12.08 5.71
N PHE A 84 1.15 12.60 6.04
CA PHE A 84 2.32 12.57 5.16
C PHE A 84 3.43 11.75 5.80
N GLY A 85 3.81 10.65 5.16
CA GLY A 85 4.86 9.74 5.61
C GLY A 85 5.91 9.51 4.53
N TRP A 86 7.13 9.18 4.94
CA TRP A 86 8.27 8.97 4.05
C TRP A 86 8.76 7.53 4.19
N VAL A 87 9.01 6.90 3.06
CA VAL A 87 9.70 5.61 2.96
C VAL A 87 11.09 5.90 2.43
N VAL A 88 12.12 5.63 3.22
CA VAL A 88 13.49 6.06 2.89
C VAL A 88 14.42 4.85 2.76
N SER A 89 15.25 4.87 1.73
CA SER A 89 16.29 3.87 1.45
C SER A 89 17.64 4.55 1.21
N LEU A 90 18.73 3.76 1.17
CA LEU A 90 20.09 4.25 0.95
C LEU A 90 20.32 4.88 -0.43
N SER A 91 19.59 4.42 -1.45
CA SER A 91 19.63 4.99 -2.80
C SER A 91 18.27 4.90 -3.46
N GLN A 92 18.07 5.67 -4.54
CA GLN A 92 16.84 5.64 -5.33
C GLN A 92 16.61 4.29 -6.01
N GLN A 93 17.67 3.58 -6.43
CA GLN A 93 17.52 2.24 -7.01
C GLN A 93 17.04 1.23 -5.97
N VAL A 94 17.63 1.23 -4.76
CA VAL A 94 17.18 0.36 -3.67
C VAL A 94 15.76 0.72 -3.23
N GLN A 95 15.44 2.02 -3.20
CA GLN A 95 14.06 2.49 -2.94
C GLN A 95 13.10 1.89 -3.97
N ARG A 96 13.35 2.06 -5.26
CA ARG A 96 12.50 1.55 -6.35
C ARG A 96 12.33 0.04 -6.27
N ASP A 97 13.45 -0.68 -6.25
CA ASP A 97 13.48 -2.13 -6.44
C ASP A 97 13.01 -2.90 -5.19
N VAL A 98 13.05 -2.27 -4.00
CA VAL A 98 12.73 -2.91 -2.73
C VAL A 98 11.55 -2.24 -2.02
N ALA A 99 11.68 -0.99 -1.58
CA ALA A 99 10.68 -0.38 -0.70
C ALA A 99 9.42 0.08 -1.46
N GLN A 100 9.60 0.83 -2.54
CA GLN A 100 8.55 1.29 -3.45
C GLN A 100 7.78 0.11 -4.06
N ALA A 101 8.49 -0.90 -4.56
CA ALA A 101 7.88 -2.12 -5.09
C ALA A 101 6.94 -2.79 -4.06
N LYS A 102 7.32 -2.80 -2.77
CA LYS A 102 6.46 -3.33 -1.70
C LYS A 102 5.28 -2.41 -1.37
N VAL A 103 5.48 -1.09 -1.36
CA VAL A 103 4.38 -0.14 -1.17
C VAL A 103 3.34 -0.31 -2.29
N LEU A 104 3.77 -0.34 -3.55
CA LEU A 104 2.88 -0.54 -4.71
C LEU A 104 2.18 -1.90 -4.69
N LYS A 105 2.84 -2.96 -4.20
CA LYS A 105 2.21 -4.28 -4.00
C LYS A 105 1.01 -4.20 -3.05
N TYR A 106 1.14 -3.47 -1.96
CA TYR A 106 0.11 -3.39 -0.91
C TYR A 106 -0.89 -2.24 -1.11
N LEU A 107 -0.54 -1.23 -1.90
CA LEU A 107 -1.41 -0.11 -2.23
C LEU A 107 -2.15 -0.39 -3.54
N ALA A 108 -3.39 -0.88 -3.42
CA ALA A 108 -4.22 -1.13 -4.60
C ALA A 108 -4.44 0.16 -5.42
N PRO A 109 -4.33 0.11 -6.77
CA PRO A 109 -4.42 1.30 -7.62
C PRO A 109 -5.69 2.15 -7.45
N ARG A 110 -6.81 1.53 -7.07
CA ARG A 110 -8.08 2.24 -6.78
C ARG A 110 -7.97 3.32 -5.69
N TYR A 111 -6.96 3.21 -4.83
CA TYR A 111 -6.71 4.15 -3.74
C TYR A 111 -5.67 5.20 -4.08
N ILE A 112 -5.04 5.10 -5.24
CA ILE A 112 -4.10 6.09 -5.74
C ILE A 112 -4.93 7.18 -6.44
N GLU A 113 -4.81 8.41 -5.95
CA GLU A 113 -5.37 9.59 -6.62
C GLU A 113 -4.36 10.12 -7.65
N ASP A 114 -3.09 10.21 -7.26
CA ASP A 114 -2.02 10.70 -8.13
C ASP A 114 -0.66 10.09 -7.76
N ILE A 115 0.28 10.10 -8.71
CA ILE A 115 1.67 9.73 -8.52
C ILE A 115 2.53 10.79 -9.18
N VAL A 116 3.43 11.38 -8.40
CA VAL A 116 4.46 12.28 -8.90
C VAL A 116 5.76 11.50 -9.03
N MET A 117 6.34 11.55 -10.22
CA MET A 117 7.57 10.82 -10.56
C MET A 117 8.76 11.78 -10.49
N LEU A 118 9.88 11.33 -9.93
CA LEU A 118 11.19 11.94 -10.17
C LEU A 118 11.72 11.51 -11.55
N GLU A 119 11.60 10.21 -11.84
CA GLU A 119 12.06 9.61 -13.09
C GLU A 119 11.07 8.55 -13.58
N GLY A 120 10.93 8.41 -14.91
CA GLY A 120 10.06 7.42 -15.53
C GLY A 120 8.65 7.93 -15.82
N LYS A 121 7.72 7.01 -16.08
CA LYS A 121 6.35 7.32 -16.52
C LYS A 121 5.35 6.99 -15.42
N LYS A 122 4.40 7.91 -15.18
CA LYS A 122 3.28 7.73 -14.23
C LYS A 122 2.43 6.49 -14.52
N GLY A 123 2.33 6.06 -15.78
CA GLY A 123 1.57 4.85 -16.17
C GLY A 123 2.28 3.52 -15.85
N SER A 124 3.55 3.56 -15.46
CA SER A 124 4.32 2.36 -15.09
C SER A 124 5.28 2.70 -13.94
N PRO A 125 4.73 3.10 -12.78
CA PRO A 125 5.50 3.63 -11.66
C PRO A 125 6.49 2.63 -11.07
N GLU A 126 6.27 1.33 -11.25
CA GLU A 126 7.15 0.25 -10.82
C GLU A 126 8.55 0.28 -11.48
N TYR A 127 8.67 0.88 -12.67
CA TYR A 127 9.95 0.99 -13.39
C TYR A 127 10.64 2.36 -13.21
N GLY A 128 9.96 3.32 -12.59
CA GLY A 128 10.46 4.67 -12.33
C GLY A 128 10.79 4.92 -10.86
N VAL A 129 11.29 6.12 -10.56
CA VAL A 129 11.50 6.59 -9.19
C VAL A 129 10.36 7.54 -8.84
N ILE A 130 9.58 7.18 -7.82
CA ILE A 130 8.46 7.99 -7.35
C ILE A 130 9.00 9.07 -6.40
N ASP A 131 8.50 10.31 -6.56
CA ASP A 131 8.66 11.38 -5.58
C ASP A 131 7.65 11.17 -4.43
N TYR A 132 6.35 11.14 -4.77
CA TYR A 132 5.32 10.76 -3.83
C TYR A 132 4.06 10.22 -4.50
N ILE A 133 3.27 9.48 -3.71
CA ILE A 133 1.95 8.96 -4.06
C ILE A 133 0.90 9.71 -3.26
N VAL A 134 -0.12 10.24 -3.92
CA VAL A 134 -1.33 10.79 -3.29
C VAL A 134 -2.34 9.66 -3.12
N VAL A 135 -2.74 9.40 -1.88
CA VAL A 135 -3.54 8.24 -1.47
C VAL A 135 -4.87 8.71 -0.92
N LYS A 136 -5.98 8.25 -1.51
CA LYS A 136 -7.33 8.41 -0.93
C LYS A 136 -7.33 7.76 0.45
N ASN A 137 -7.93 8.38 1.45
CA ASN A 137 -8.02 7.78 2.79
C ASN A 137 -9.48 7.53 3.20
N ALA A 138 -9.67 6.82 4.32
CA ALA A 138 -10.99 6.45 4.83
C ALA A 138 -11.81 7.63 5.38
N PHE A 139 -11.20 8.79 5.60
CA PHE A 139 -11.85 10.00 6.09
C PHE A 139 -12.41 10.87 4.95
N GLY A 140 -12.19 10.49 3.69
CA GLY A 140 -12.63 11.24 2.51
C GLY A 140 -11.58 12.23 1.98
N GLY A 141 -10.46 12.41 2.69
CA GLY A 141 -9.33 13.23 2.27
C GLY A 141 -8.25 12.45 1.52
N THR A 142 -7.08 13.07 1.39
CA THR A 142 -5.90 12.48 0.75
C THR A 142 -4.68 12.54 1.65
N SER A 143 -3.99 11.42 1.78
CA SER A 143 -2.68 11.29 2.42
C SER A 143 -1.57 11.26 1.37
N LYS A 144 -0.31 11.37 1.78
CA LYS A 144 0.87 11.26 0.91
C LYS A 144 1.87 10.25 1.44
N ILE A 145 2.43 9.46 0.52
CA ILE A 145 3.59 8.58 0.77
C ILE A 145 4.73 9.10 -0.11
N GLY A 146 5.77 9.66 0.50
CA GLY A 146 7.06 9.94 -0.15
C GLY A 146 8.04 8.79 -0.02
#